data_AF-X1KFR9-F1
#
_entry.id   AF-X1KFR9-F1
#
_cell.length_a   1.000
_cell.length_b   1.000
_cell.length_c   1.000
_cell.angle_alpha   90.00
_cell.angle_beta   90.00
_cell.angle_gamma   90.00
#
_symmetry.space_group_name_H-M   'P 1'
#
loop_
_entity.id
_entity.type
_entity.pdbx_description
1 polymer ?
#
loop_
_entity_poly.entity_id
_entity_poly.type
_entity_poly.pdbx_seq_one_letter_code
_entity_poly.pdbx_strand_id
1 'polypeptide(L)' 'MVIRINEKGERIPLTVAESNPKEGTITIVVQEVGKTTLKLARMKEGETIEDV' A
#
# COMPACT_ATOMS: atom_id res chain seq x y z
N MET A 1 6.60 -3.64 6.20
CA MET A 1 5.18 -3.30 6.50
C MET A 1 4.28 -4.35 5.89
N VAL A 2 3.14 -4.68 6.49
CA VAL A 2 2.20 -5.67 5.94
C VAL A 2 0.87 -4.99 5.70
N ILE A 3 0.45 -4.88 4.44
CA ILE A 3 -0.78 -4.18 4.09
C ILE A 3 -1.86 -5.13 3.60
N ARG A 4 -3.12 -4.75 3.79
CA ARG A 4 -4.29 -5.40 3.19
C ARG A 4 -5.28 -4.34 2.68
N ILE A 5 -5.61 -4.42 1.39
CA ILE A 5 -6.39 -3.39 0.67
C ILE A 5 -7.87 -3.38 1.08
N ASN A 6 -8.43 -4.54 1.41
CA ASN A 6 -9.82 -4.68 1.82
C ASN A 6 -10.00 -5.93 2.69
N GLU A 7 -11.14 -6.06 3.38
CA GLU A 7 -11.46 -7.17 4.29
C GLU A 7 -11.14 -8.57 3.73
N LYS A 8 -11.50 -8.84 2.47
CA LYS A 8 -11.27 -10.12 1.77
C LYS A 8 -9.91 -10.22 1.04
N GLY A 9 -9.08 -9.18 1.16
CA GLY A 9 -7.79 -9.08 0.49
C GLY A 9 -6.69 -9.86 1.20
N GLU A 10 -5.66 -10.19 0.45
CA GLU A 10 -4.46 -10.83 0.99
C GLU A 10 -3.59 -9.82 1.72
N ARG A 11 -2.85 -10.30 2.73
CA ARG A 11 -1.81 -9.53 3.41
C ARG A 11 -0.50 -9.65 2.63
N ILE A 12 0.00 -8.53 2.12
CA ILE A 12 1.24 -8.50 1.36
C ILE A 12 2.33 -7.69 2.09
N PRO A 13 3.56 -8.21 2.20
CA PRO A 13 4.66 -7.46 2.74
C PRO A 13 5.16 -6.44 1.70
N LEU A 14 5.32 -5.19 2.11
CA LEU A 14 5.93 -4.13 1.33
C LEU A 14 7.10 -3.47 2.07
N THR A 15 8.06 -3.01 1.28
CA THR A 15 9.22 -2.22 1.73
C THR A 15 8.85 -0.74 1.72
N VAL A 16 9.15 -0.06 2.83
CA VAL A 16 9.05 1.40 2.91
C VAL A 16 10.28 1.97 2.22
N ALA A 17 10.05 2.75 1.16
CA ALA A 17 11.12 3.41 0.42
C ALA A 17 11.58 4.69 1.16
N GLU A 18 10.63 5.41 1.77
CA GLU A 18 10.90 6.62 2.53
C GLU A 18 9.83 6.82 3.61
N SER A 19 10.19 7.48 4.71
CA SER A 19 9.25 7.95 5.71
C SER A 19 9.50 9.42 6.02
N ASN A 20 8.43 10.19 6.18
CA ASN A 20 8.49 11.58 6.61
C ASN A 20 7.74 11.73 7.94
N PRO A 21 8.45 11.66 9.09
CA PRO A 21 7.83 11.76 10.40
C PRO A 21 7.17 13.12 10.69
N LYS A 22 7.59 14.19 10.00
CA LYS A 22 7.02 15.53 10.20
C LYS A 22 5.63 15.63 9.58
N GLU A 23 5.46 15.08 8.39
CA GLU A 23 4.19 15.03 7.68
C GLU A 23 3.33 13.81 8.08
N GLY A 24 3.92 12.84 8.80
CA GLY A 24 3.25 11.61 9.20
C GLY A 24 2.98 10.66 8.02
N THR A 25 3.77 10.74 6.95
CA THR A 25 3.57 9.96 5.72
C THR A 25 4.70 8.96 5.48
N ILE A 26 4.40 7.93 4.70
CA ILE A 26 5.38 6.96 4.20
C ILE A 26 5.22 6.81 2.69
N THR A 27 6.33 6.56 2.02
CA THR A 27 6.38 6.24 0.59
C THR A 27 6.70 4.77 0.43
N ILE A 28 5.88 4.07 -0.35
CA ILE A 28 6.10 2.68 -0.74
C ILE A 28 6.26 2.59 -2.25
N VAL A 29 7.07 1.63 -2.69
CA VAL A 29 7.22 1.29 -4.10
C VAL A 29 6.64 -0.10 -4.31
N VAL A 30 5.73 -0.22 -5.26
CA VAL A 30 5.04 -1.48 -5.57
C VAL A 30 5.22 -1.80 -7.04
N GLN A 31 5.54 -3.05 -7.36
CA GLN A 31 5.61 -3.54 -8.73
C GLN A 31 4.34 -4.31 -9.10
N GLU A 32 3.76 -4.02 -10.26
CA GLU A 32 2.56 -4.69 -10.78
C GLU A 32 2.85 -6.13 -11.27
N VAL A 33 2.99 -7.05 -10.31
CA VAL A 33 3.27 -8.47 -10.58
C VAL A 33 2.10 -9.40 -10.27
N GLY A 34 0.99 -8.90 -9.72
CA GLY A 34 -0.15 -9.72 -9.32
C GLY A 34 -1.43 -8.94 -9.07
N LYS A 35 -2.51 -9.64 -8.70
CA LYS A 35 -3.86 -9.06 -8.54
C LYS A 35 -3.89 -7.92 -7.51
N THR A 36 -3.27 -8.13 -6.36
CA THR A 36 -3.24 -7.15 -5.25
C THR A 36 -2.40 -5.92 -5.60
N THR A 37 -1.24 -6.12 -6.23
CA THR A 37 -0.37 -5.00 -6.63
C THR A 37 -0.94 -4.20 -7.80
N LEU A 38 -1.63 -4.85 -8.75
CA LEU A 38 -2.40 -4.16 -9.79
C LEU A 38 -3.54 -3.32 -9.20
N LYS A 39 -4.20 -3.81 -8.15
CA LYS A 39 -5.24 -3.05 -7.46
C LYS A 39 -4.66 -1.81 -6.79
N LEU A 40 -3.52 -1.92 -6.10
CA LEU A 40 -2.81 -0.78 -5.50
C LEU A 40 -2.40 0.26 -6.55
N ALA A 41 -1.84 -0.18 -7.67
CA ALA A 41 -1.40 0.75 -8.72
C ALA A 41 -2.55 1.52 -9.38
N ARG A 42 -3.79 1.02 -9.25
CA ARG A 42 -5.00 1.67 -9.77
C ARG A 42 -5.72 2.55 -8.75
N MET A 43 -5.31 2.52 -7.48
CA MET A 43 -5.87 3.40 -6.46
C MET A 43 -5.49 4.85 -6.76
N LYS A 44 -6.42 5.76 -6.50
CA LYS A 44 -6.27 7.20 -6.68
C LYS A 44 -5.99 7.87 -5.35
N GLU A 45 -5.44 9.07 -5.44
CA GLU A 45 -5.25 9.94 -4.28
C GLU A 45 -6.58 10.13 -3.52
N GLY A 46 -6.51 10.04 -2.19
CA GLY A 46 -7.67 10.11 -1.31
C GLY A 46 -8.35 8.77 -1.02
N GLU A 47 -8.00 7.69 -1.73
CA GLU A 47 -8.46 6.34 -1.37
C GLU A 47 -7.67 5.78 -0.18
N THR A 48 -8.35 5.02 0.69
CA THR A 48 -7.78 4.48 1.92
C THR A 48 -7.53 2.98 1.82
N ILE A 49 -6.52 2.52 2.56
CA ILE A 49 -6.21 1.10 2.76
C ILE A 49 -6.70 0.73 4.17
N GLU A 50 -7.42 -0.38 4.30
CA GLU A 50 -8.10 -0.73 5.55
C GLU A 50 -7.17 -1.22 6.68
N ASP A 51 -5.98 -1.76 6.35
CA ASP A 51 -5.09 -2.41 7.32
C ASP A 51 -3.62 -2.22 6.90
N VAL A 52 -2.82 -1.58 7.76
CA VAL A 52 -1.43 -1.12 7.53
C VAL A 52 -0.53 -1.47 8.72
#